data_AF-A0A225D7M7-F1
#
_entry.id   AF-A0A225D7M7-F1
#
_cell.length_a   1.000
_cell.length_b   1.000
_cell.length_c   1.000
_cell.angle_alpha   90.00
_cell.angle_beta   90.00
_cell.angle_gamma   90.00
#
_symmetry.space_group_name_H-M   'P 1'
#
loop_
_entity.id
_entity.type
_entity.pdbx_description
1 polymer ?
#
loop_
_entity_poly.entity_id
_entity_poly.type
_entity_poly.pdbx_seq_one_letter_code
_entity_poly.pdbx_strand_id
1 'polypeptide(L)' 'MSDLHASICHAPGINPNKEVMTPLQRPIKLVDNGKPVAELFS' A
#
# COMPACT_ATOMS: atom_id res chain seq x y z
N MET A 1 11.26 1.15 3.51
CA MET A 1 10.84 0.40 2.31
C MET A 1 9.32 0.42 2.07
N SER A 2 8.52 0.90 3.03
CA SER A 2 7.06 1.02 2.94
C SER A 2 6.58 2.09 1.95
N ASP A 3 7.29 3.22 1.81
CA ASP A 3 6.88 4.30 0.89
C ASP A 3 6.98 3.89 -0.59
N LEU A 4 7.99 3.08 -0.93
CA LEU A 4 8.12 2.52 -2.27
C LEU A 4 6.98 1.54 -2.57
N HIS A 5 6.65 0.67 -1.63
CA HIS A 5 5.50 -0.24 -1.77
C HIS A 5 4.18 0.53 -1.89
N ALA A 6 3.99 1.59 -1.09
CA ALA A 6 2.83 2.47 -1.20
C ALA A 6 2.74 3.16 -2.57
N SER A 7 3.88 3.55 -3.15
CA SER A 7 3.96 4.12 -4.49
C SER A 7 3.59 3.09 -5.57
N ILE A 8 4.10 1.86 -5.46
CA ILE A 8 3.75 0.75 -6.36
C ILE A 8 2.25 0.45 -6.30
N CYS A 9 1.62 0.48 -5.11
CA CYS A 9 0.16 0.35 -4.98
C CYS A 9 -0.59 1.55 -5.57
N HIS A 10 -0.08 2.77 -5.36
CA HIS A 10 -0.70 4.00 -5.85
C HIS A 10 -0.78 4.05 -7.38
N ALA A 11 0.28 3.61 -8.08
CA ALA A 11 0.37 3.66 -9.54
C ALA A 11 -0.84 3.02 -10.29
N PRO A 12 -1.31 1.81 -9.94
CA PRO A 12 -2.52 1.20 -10.51
C PRO A 12 -3.83 1.61 -9.80
N GLY A 13 -3.82 2.58 -8.89
CA GLY A 13 -4.99 3.02 -8.14
C GLY A 13 -5.38 2.11 -6.96
N ILE A 14 -4.46 1.25 -6.50
CA ILE A 14 -4.69 0.42 -5.31
C ILE A 14 -4.47 1.30 -4.07
N ASN A 15 -5.45 1.34 -3.17
CA ASN A 15 -5.31 2.05 -1.90
C ASN A 15 -4.27 1.34 -1.00
N PRO A 16 -3.09 1.95 -0.73
CA PRO A 16 -2.05 1.33 0.09
C PRO A 16 -2.43 1.18 1.57
N ASN A 17 -3.41 1.98 2.05
CA ASN A 17 -3.89 1.93 3.43
C ASN A 17 -5.00 0.89 3.65
N LYS A 18 -5.37 0.15 2.61
CA LYS A 18 -6.39 -0.90 2.70
C LYS A 18 -5.90 -2.02 3.62
N GLU A 19 -6.83 -2.59 4.38
CA GLU A 19 -6.62 -3.89 5.03
C GLU A 19 -7.10 -5.02 4.12
N VAL A 20 -6.32 -6.08 4.06
CA VAL A 20 -6.65 -7.30 3.32
C VAL A 20 -6.86 -8.46 4.29
N MET A 21 -7.85 -9.29 3.98
CA MET A 21 -8.10 -10.51 4.73
C MET A 21 -7.14 -11.60 4.28
N THR A 22 -6.41 -12.17 5.22
CA THR A 22 -5.61 -13.37 4.97
C THR A 22 -6.50 -14.60 4.86
N PRO A 23 -6.01 -15.72 4.29
CA PRO A 23 -6.75 -16.99 4.28
C PRO A 23 -7.18 -17.47 5.67
N LEU A 24 -6.43 -17.09 6.72
CA LEU A 24 -6.72 -17.40 8.13
C LEU A 24 -7.76 -16.46 8.77
N GLN A 25 -8.47 -15.66 7.98
CA GLN A 25 -9.44 -14.66 8.45
C GLN A 25 -8.83 -13.66 9.45
N ARG A 26 -7.54 -13.33 9.29
CA ARG A 26 -6.89 -12.25 10.04
C ARG A 26 -6.70 -11.03 9.12
N PRO A 27 -7.16 -9.83 9.51
CA PRO A 27 -6.90 -8.62 8.76
C PRO A 27 -5.43 -8.22 8.90
N ILE A 28 -4.82 -7.78 7.80
CA ILE A 28 -3.48 -7.21 7.79
C ILE A 28 -3.48 -5.94 6.94
N LYS A 29 -2.64 -4.96 7.29
CA LYS A 29 -2.39 -3.79 6.44
C LYS A 29 -1.71 -4.22 5.14
N LEU A 30 -2.17 -3.68 4.01
CA LEU A 30 -1.53 -3.93 2.72
C LEU A 30 -0.11 -3.35 2.67
N VAL A 31 0.06 -2.12 3.18
CA VAL A 31 1.36 -1.48 3.38
C VAL A 31 1.49 -1.01 4.82
N ASP A 32 2.62 -1.27 5.46
CA ASP A 32 2.84 -0.83 6.83
C ASP A 32 3.33 0.63 6.89
N ASN A 33 2.39 1.53 7.21
CA ASN A 33 2.62 2.98 7.43
C ASN A 33 3.41 3.69 6.31
N GLY A 34 3.29 3.24 5.07
CA GLY A 34 3.93 3.86 3.91
C GLY A 34 3.07 4.94 3.27
N LYS A 35 3.71 5.93 2.65
CA LYS A 35 3.05 6.97 1.84
C LYS A 35 3.59 6.97 0.41
N PRO A 36 2.74 7.15 -0.63
CA PRO A 36 3.23 7.31 -2.00
C PRO A 36 4.20 8.48 -2.10
N VAL A 37 5.32 8.27 -2.79
CA VAL A 37 6.32 9.29 -3.11
C VAL A 37 5.77 10.10 -4.29
N ALA A 38 5.36 11.34 -4.04
CA ALA A 38 4.64 12.16 -5.01
C ALA A 38 5.48 12.45 -6.26
N GLU A 39 6.80 12.58 -6.09
CA GLU A 39 7.78 12.88 -7.12
C GLU A 39 7.93 11.76 -8.18
N LEU A 40 7.42 10.55 -7.90
CA LEU A 40 7.40 9.46 -8.88
C LEU A 40 6.25 9.58 -9.90
N PHE A 41 5.30 10.50 -9.68
CA PHE A 41 4.07 10.63 -10.46
C PHE A 41 3.87 12.03 -11.08
N SER A 42 4.89 12.89 -11.00
CA SER A 42 4.91 14.27 -11.52
C SER A 42 5.52 14.38 -12.91
#